data_AF-A0A034WLX6-F1
#
_entry.id   AF-A0A034WLX6-F1
#
_cell.length_a   1.000
_cell.length_b   1.000
_cell.length_c   1.000
_cell.angle_alpha   90.00
_cell.angle_beta   90.00
_cell.angle_gamma   90.00
#
_symmetry.space_group_name_H-M   'P 1'
#
loop_
_entity.id
_entity.type
_entity.pdbx_description
1 polymer ?
#
loop_
_entity_poly.entity_id
_entity_poly.type
_entity_poly.pdbx_seq_one_letter_code
_entity_poly.pdbx_strand_id
1 'polypeptide(L)'
;REVIFQRETSNITMSKSSCGQIVSIPTTEWPALRDVYQEDWPKNAYSYYALENYIQWSRKDPELCQREVCIWSIDSNWREHGIYILEDKINHGHMIRADICSTEHTALFQQALRCTNITSSSEFLFRERTCAFVKHHLEDFGYQINLKACNPAKLYLLSKSDCRKLEIR
;
A
#
# COMPACT_ATOMS: atom_id res chain seq x y z
N ARG A 1 15.47 22.37 -7.88
CA ARG A 1 14.86 22.14 -9.21
C ARG A 1 13.54 21.43 -8.95
N GLU A 2 12.48 22.21 -8.78
CA GLU A 2 11.12 21.71 -8.59
C GLU A 2 10.55 21.31 -9.95
N VAL A 3 10.09 20.07 -10.08
CA VAL A 3 9.37 19.62 -11.28
C VAL A 3 7.89 19.77 -10.96
N ILE A 4 7.31 20.89 -11.40
CA ILE A 4 5.88 21.15 -11.35
C ILE A 4 5.24 20.37 -12.51
N PHE A 5 4.45 19.35 -12.20
CA PHE A 5 3.58 18.71 -13.18
C PHE A 5 2.32 19.57 -13.37
N GLN A 6 2.29 20.40 -14.42
CA GLN A 6 1.06 21.07 -14.85
C GLN A 6 0.18 20.07 -15.61
N ARG A 7 -1.10 19.96 -15.20
CA ARG A 7 -2.09 19.07 -15.80
C ARG A 7 -3.05 19.88 -16.67
N GLU A 8 -3.21 19.48 -17.93
CA GLU A 8 -4.37 19.89 -18.74
C GLU A 8 -5.61 19.15 -18.21
N THR A 9 -6.60 19.92 -17.76
CA THR A 9 -7.84 19.42 -17.17
C THR A 9 -8.82 18.98 -18.25
N SER A 10 -8.78 17.70 -18.60
CA SER A 10 -9.91 17.05 -19.26
C SER A 10 -10.85 16.50 -18.19
N ASN A 11 -12.07 17.04 -18.13
CA ASN A 11 -13.16 16.59 -17.26
C ASN A 11 -13.62 15.19 -17.67
N ILE A 12 -12.94 14.16 -17.16
CA ILE A 12 -13.41 12.77 -17.25
C ILE A 12 -14.28 12.52 -16.03
N THR A 13 -15.60 12.66 -16.20
CA THR A 13 -16.60 12.16 -15.26
C THR A 13 -16.57 10.63 -15.32
N MET A 14 -15.72 10.00 -14.51
CA MET A 14 -15.70 8.54 -14.42
C MET A 14 -16.96 8.04 -13.71
N SER A 15 -17.75 7.26 -14.44
CA SER A 15 -18.77 6.39 -13.86
C SER A 15 -18.15 5.55 -12.75
N LYS A 16 -18.78 5.52 -11.57
CA LYS A 16 -18.54 4.52 -10.52
C LYS A 16 -18.65 3.13 -11.15
N SER A 17 -17.53 2.57 -11.59
CA SER A 17 -17.43 1.14 -11.85
C SER A 17 -17.72 0.44 -10.52
N SER A 18 -18.46 -0.65 -10.56
CA SER A 18 -18.88 -1.38 -9.36
C SER A 18 -17.65 -1.99 -8.68
N CYS A 19 -16.98 -1.19 -7.88
CA CYS A 19 -16.10 -1.67 -6.85
C CYS A 19 -16.89 -2.71 -6.05
N GLY A 20 -16.30 -3.89 -5.81
CA GLY A 20 -16.91 -4.91 -4.96
C GLY A 20 -17.21 -4.33 -3.57
N GLN A 21 -17.79 -5.13 -2.68
CA GLN A 21 -18.07 -4.68 -1.32
C GLN A 21 -16.76 -4.50 -0.56
N ILE A 22 -16.11 -3.34 -0.73
CA ILE A 22 -14.90 -2.97 0.00
C ILE A 22 -15.19 -3.00 1.50
N VAL A 23 -14.26 -3.58 2.25
CA VAL A 23 -14.38 -3.71 3.69
C VAL A 23 -13.23 -2.97 4.36
N SER A 24 -13.57 -2.15 5.36
CA SER A 24 -12.56 -1.57 6.24
C SER A 24 -12.04 -2.66 7.18
N ILE A 25 -10.71 -2.72 7.35
CA ILE A 25 -10.06 -3.60 8.32
C ILE A 25 -9.80 -2.75 9.58
N PRO A 26 -10.51 -3.00 10.68
CA PRO A 26 -10.34 -2.22 11.91
C PRO A 26 -8.94 -2.41 12.50
N THR A 27 -8.47 -1.43 13.26
CA THR A 27 -7.13 -1.42 13.89
C THR A 27 -6.87 -2.66 14.75
N THR A 28 -7.91 -3.25 15.35
CA THR A 28 -7.84 -4.50 16.12
C THR A 28 -7.49 -5.72 15.27
N GLU A 29 -7.74 -5.67 13.95
CA GLU A 29 -7.45 -6.76 13.01
C GLU A 29 -6.17 -6.54 12.20
N TRP A 30 -5.54 -5.36 12.28
CA TRP A 30 -4.25 -5.11 11.62
C TRP A 30 -3.16 -6.13 11.97
N PRO A 31 -3.04 -6.64 13.21
CA PRO A 31 -2.09 -7.71 13.52
C PRO A 31 -2.37 -9.00 12.75
N ALA A 32 -3.64 -9.37 12.56
CA ALA A 32 -4.01 -10.55 11.78
C ALA A 32 -3.69 -10.35 10.30
N LEU A 33 -3.92 -9.15 9.73
CA LEU A 33 -3.49 -8.83 8.37
C LEU A 33 -1.97 -8.88 8.22
N ARG A 34 -1.22 -8.32 9.17
CA ARG A 34 0.24 -8.40 9.21
C ARG A 34 0.71 -9.86 9.19
N ASP A 35 0.04 -10.73 9.94
CA ASP A 35 0.45 -12.12 10.10
C ASP A 35 0.24 -12.97 8.83
N VAL A 36 -0.68 -12.59 7.93
CA VAL A 36 -0.77 -13.17 6.57
C VAL A 36 0.55 -13.00 5.82
N TYR A 37 1.24 -11.88 6.01
CA TYR A 37 2.53 -11.60 5.36
C TYR A 37 3.74 -12.30 6.03
N GLN A 38 3.52 -13.17 7.02
CA GLN A 38 4.59 -14.08 7.48
C GLN A 38 4.86 -15.20 6.48
N GLU A 39 3.91 -15.52 5.60
CA GLU A 39 4.10 -16.48 4.52
C GLU A 39 5.19 -16.03 3.54
N ASP A 40 5.88 -16.99 2.94
CA ASP A 40 6.97 -16.75 1.96
C ASP A 40 8.06 -15.76 2.47
N TRP A 41 8.40 -15.88 3.76
CA TRP A 41 9.46 -15.09 4.37
C TRP A 41 10.84 -15.39 3.71
N PRO A 42 11.67 -14.37 3.40
CA PRO A 42 11.55 -12.95 3.72
C PRO A 42 10.92 -12.09 2.60
N LYS A 43 10.35 -12.68 1.55
CA LYS A 43 9.83 -11.90 0.40
C LYS A 43 8.74 -10.92 0.82
N ASN A 44 7.95 -11.29 1.82
CA ASN A 44 6.88 -10.49 2.39
C ASN A 44 7.29 -9.58 3.56
N ALA A 45 8.59 -9.55 3.92
CA ALA A 45 9.08 -8.75 5.03
C ALA A 45 8.77 -7.25 4.90
N TYR A 46 8.81 -6.69 3.68
CA TYR A 46 8.46 -5.28 3.46
C TYR A 46 7.08 -4.94 4.00
N SER A 47 6.06 -5.67 3.54
CA SER A 47 4.66 -5.42 3.86
C SER A 47 4.34 -5.80 5.30
N TYR A 48 4.97 -6.88 5.80
CA TYR A 48 4.94 -7.23 7.21
C TYR A 48 5.42 -6.05 8.09
N TYR A 49 6.62 -5.52 7.85
CA TYR A 49 7.16 -4.44 8.68
C TYR A 49 6.47 -3.10 8.45
N ALA A 50 5.95 -2.85 7.24
CA ALA A 50 5.10 -1.70 6.97
C ALA A 50 3.85 -1.72 7.88
N LEU A 51 3.11 -2.84 7.90
CA LEU A 51 1.94 -3.00 8.76
C LEU A 51 2.32 -2.96 10.25
N GLU A 52 3.43 -3.58 10.64
CA GLU A 52 3.94 -3.51 12.01
C GLU A 52 4.18 -2.06 12.46
N ASN A 53 4.73 -1.21 11.60
CA ASN A 53 4.93 0.21 11.93
C ASN A 53 3.60 0.91 12.24
N TYR A 54 2.56 0.71 11.43
CA TYR A 54 1.23 1.29 11.69
C TYR A 54 0.59 0.73 12.95
N ILE A 55 0.74 -0.56 13.24
CA ILE A 55 0.27 -1.16 14.50
C ILE A 55 0.99 -0.53 15.70
N GLN A 56 2.28 -0.25 15.60
CA GLN A 56 3.02 0.41 16.68
C GLN A 56 2.63 1.89 16.81
N TRP A 57 2.40 2.59 15.70
CA TRP A 57 1.90 3.97 15.71
C TRP A 57 0.49 4.06 16.30
N SER A 58 -0.41 3.14 15.96
CA SER A 58 -1.78 3.12 16.50
C SER A 58 -1.83 2.86 18.00
N ARG A 59 -0.79 2.25 18.58
CA ARG A 59 -0.65 2.07 20.03
C ARG A 59 -0.08 3.31 20.72
N LYS A 60 0.78 4.06 20.03
CA LYS A 60 1.42 5.28 20.57
C LYS A 60 0.50 6.49 20.49
N ASP A 61 -0.22 6.64 19.38
CA ASP A 61 -1.18 7.71 19.15
C ASP A 61 -2.43 7.14 18.43
N PRO A 62 -3.37 6.54 19.19
CA PRO A 62 -4.56 5.93 18.63
C PRO A 62 -5.47 6.93 17.91
N GLU A 63 -5.59 8.15 18.44
CA GLU A 63 -6.49 9.19 17.90
C GLU A 63 -6.03 9.67 16.53
N LEU A 64 -4.73 9.96 16.37
CA LEU A 64 -4.17 10.35 15.09
C LEU A 64 -4.31 9.23 14.06
N CYS A 65 -3.99 7.99 14.45
CA CYS A 65 -4.12 6.85 13.53
C CYS A 65 -5.58 6.60 13.11
N GLN A 66 -6.53 6.70 14.05
CA GLN A 66 -7.95 6.51 13.74
C GLN A 66 -8.48 7.59 12.78
N ARG A 67 -7.95 8.81 12.86
CA ARG A 67 -8.35 9.92 12.00
C ARG A 67 -7.71 9.88 10.62
N GLU A 68 -6.43 9.55 10.54
CA GLU A 68 -5.61 9.78 9.34
C GLU A 68 -5.20 8.51 8.60
N VAL A 69 -5.37 7.33 9.20
CA VAL A 69 -4.95 6.05 8.60
C VAL A 69 -6.15 5.13 8.43
N CYS A 70 -6.34 4.63 7.21
CA CYS A 70 -7.35 3.64 6.90
C CYS A 70 -6.72 2.45 6.19
N ILE A 71 -7.09 1.24 6.60
CA ILE A 71 -6.77 0.01 5.87
C ILE A 71 -8.08 -0.63 5.43
N TRP A 72 -8.15 -1.02 4.17
CA TRP A 72 -9.31 -1.69 3.60
C TRP A 72 -8.89 -2.78 2.62
N SER A 73 -9.83 -3.68 2.30
CA SER A 73 -9.67 -4.74 1.32
C SER A 73 -10.88 -4.85 0.41
N ILE A 74 -10.77 -5.66 -0.65
CA ILE A 74 -11.81 -5.84 -1.65
C ILE A 74 -12.98 -6.68 -1.16
N ASP A 75 -12.76 -7.53 -0.16
CA ASP A 75 -13.78 -8.32 0.54
C ASP A 75 -13.28 -8.78 1.93
N SER A 76 -14.13 -9.50 2.67
CA SER A 76 -13.83 -10.02 4.01
C SER A 76 -12.87 -11.22 4.07
N ASN A 77 -12.49 -11.80 2.93
CA ASN A 77 -11.59 -12.95 2.81
C ASN A 77 -10.11 -12.54 2.72
N TRP A 78 -9.78 -11.31 3.12
CA TRP A 78 -8.42 -10.77 3.12
C TRP A 78 -7.39 -11.60 3.89
N ARG A 79 -7.82 -12.49 4.78
CA ARG A 79 -6.95 -13.46 5.46
C ARG A 79 -6.37 -14.51 4.51
N GLU A 80 -7.07 -14.81 3.42
CA GLU A 80 -6.66 -15.80 2.42
C GLU A 80 -5.71 -15.18 1.38
N HIS A 81 -6.12 -14.04 0.81
CA HIS A 81 -5.37 -13.43 -0.29
C HIS A 81 -4.36 -12.36 0.16
N GLY A 82 -4.51 -11.82 1.38
CA GLY A 82 -3.65 -10.78 1.92
C GLY A 82 -3.67 -9.49 1.11
N ILE A 83 -4.77 -9.18 0.41
CA ILE A 83 -4.89 -7.91 -0.32
C ILE A 83 -5.24 -6.83 0.67
N TYR A 84 -4.52 -5.72 0.64
CA TYR A 84 -4.92 -4.51 1.35
C TYR A 84 -4.54 -3.26 0.56
N ILE A 85 -5.33 -2.22 0.79
CA ILE A 85 -4.99 -0.83 0.48
C ILE A 85 -4.92 -0.08 1.81
N LEU A 86 -3.81 0.62 2.00
CA LEU A 86 -3.58 1.50 3.14
C LEU A 86 -3.52 2.94 2.64
N GLU A 87 -4.37 3.79 3.19
CA GLU A 87 -4.33 5.24 3.02
C GLU A 87 -3.75 5.87 4.30
N ASP A 88 -2.77 6.75 4.12
CA ASP A 88 -2.13 7.51 5.21
C ASP A 88 -2.11 8.99 4.86
N LYS A 89 -2.70 9.80 5.75
CA LYS A 89 -2.82 11.26 5.64
C LYS A 89 -2.06 12.00 6.75
N ILE A 90 -1.25 11.28 7.53
CA ILE A 90 -0.41 11.84 8.59
C ILE A 90 0.68 12.71 7.93
N ASN A 91 0.68 14.01 8.24
CA ASN A 91 1.60 15.05 7.71
C ASN A 91 1.20 15.73 6.39
N HIS A 92 -0.10 15.85 6.09
CA HIS A 92 -0.61 16.65 4.96
C HIS A 92 -0.26 16.11 3.56
N GLY A 93 0.54 15.05 3.47
CA GLY A 93 0.62 14.18 2.31
C GLY A 93 -0.55 13.20 2.29
N HIS A 94 -0.90 12.68 1.12
CA HIS A 94 -1.84 11.57 1.01
C HIS A 94 -1.12 10.41 0.30
N MET A 95 -0.71 9.43 1.09
CA MET A 95 0.01 8.26 0.64
C MET A 95 -0.94 7.07 0.52
N ILE A 96 -0.88 6.38 -0.60
CA ILE A 96 -1.55 5.09 -0.80
C ILE A 96 -0.49 3.99 -0.86
N ARG A 97 -0.65 2.92 -0.10
CA ARG A 97 0.09 1.67 -0.27
C ARG A 97 -0.89 0.57 -0.68
N ALA A 98 -0.54 -0.17 -1.72
CA ALA A 98 -1.33 -1.32 -2.18
C ALA A 98 -0.44 -2.55 -2.31
N ASP A 99 -0.88 -3.67 -1.75
CA ASP A 99 -0.15 -4.93 -1.89
C ASP A 99 -1.03 -6.17 -1.76
N ILE A 100 -0.45 -7.30 -2.11
CA ILE A 100 -1.03 -8.65 -2.02
C ILE A 100 0.03 -9.63 -1.48
N CYS A 101 -0.38 -10.64 -0.71
CA CYS A 101 0.54 -11.61 -0.11
C CYS A 101 1.13 -12.60 -1.16
N SER A 102 0.30 -13.09 -2.08
CA SER A 102 0.68 -14.01 -3.16
C SER A 102 0.25 -13.49 -4.54
N THR A 103 0.69 -14.12 -5.63
CA THR A 103 0.25 -13.75 -7.00
C THR A 103 -0.98 -14.54 -7.46
N GLU A 104 -1.55 -15.39 -6.59
CA GLU A 104 -2.68 -16.26 -6.95
C GLU A 104 -3.98 -15.46 -7.14
N HIS A 105 -4.14 -14.35 -6.41
CA HIS A 105 -5.35 -13.52 -6.42
C HIS A 105 -5.15 -12.18 -7.15
N THR A 106 -4.35 -12.15 -8.22
CA THR A 106 -4.02 -10.91 -8.96
C THR A 106 -5.23 -10.22 -9.58
N ALA A 107 -6.23 -10.97 -10.04
CA ALA A 107 -7.48 -10.38 -10.56
C ALA A 107 -8.24 -9.60 -9.48
N LEU A 108 -8.33 -10.15 -8.26
CA LEU A 108 -8.91 -9.45 -7.10
C LEU A 108 -8.07 -8.23 -6.72
N PHE A 109 -6.74 -8.32 -6.80
CA PHE A 109 -5.86 -7.19 -6.55
C PHE A 109 -6.09 -6.05 -7.55
N GLN A 110 -6.22 -6.35 -8.84
CA GLN A 110 -6.57 -5.34 -9.86
C GLN A 110 -7.94 -4.70 -9.60
N GLN A 111 -8.92 -5.48 -9.14
CA GLN A 111 -10.22 -4.95 -8.73
C GLN A 111 -10.09 -4.01 -7.52
N ALA A 112 -9.27 -4.39 -6.52
CA ALA A 112 -8.98 -3.54 -5.36
C ALA A 112 -8.34 -2.21 -5.78
N LEU A 113 -7.38 -2.24 -6.71
CA LEU A 113 -6.75 -1.03 -7.26
C LEU A 113 -7.79 -0.08 -7.86
N ARG A 114 -8.75 -0.59 -8.65
CA ARG A 114 -9.82 0.22 -9.26
C ARG A 114 -10.71 0.96 -8.25
N CYS A 115 -10.75 0.48 -7.01
CA CYS A 115 -11.48 1.13 -5.92
C CYS A 115 -10.71 2.30 -5.28
N THR A 116 -9.42 2.47 -5.59
CA THR A 116 -8.59 3.52 -5.00
C THR A 116 -8.86 4.89 -5.62
N ASN A 117 -8.88 5.95 -4.79
CA ASN A 117 -8.96 7.33 -5.28
C ASN A 117 -7.57 7.97 -5.43
N ILE A 118 -6.82 7.51 -6.42
CA ILE A 118 -5.45 7.97 -6.70
C ILE A 118 -5.34 9.45 -7.09
N THR A 119 -6.43 10.08 -7.56
CA THR A 119 -6.39 11.50 -7.96
C THR A 119 -6.14 12.45 -6.78
N SER A 120 -6.43 11.98 -5.57
CA SER A 120 -6.21 12.72 -4.33
C SER A 120 -4.89 12.38 -3.64
N SER A 121 -4.16 11.35 -4.10
CA SER A 121 -2.91 10.90 -3.49
C SER A 121 -1.70 11.62 -4.07
N SER A 122 -0.76 12.00 -3.21
CA SER A 122 0.55 12.52 -3.59
C SER A 122 1.55 11.40 -3.89
N GLU A 123 1.38 10.23 -3.27
CA GLU A 123 2.32 9.11 -3.37
C GLU A 123 1.60 7.76 -3.46
N PHE A 124 2.14 6.85 -4.27
CA PHE A 124 1.65 5.48 -4.38
C PHE A 124 2.82 4.49 -4.20
N LEU A 125 2.79 3.71 -3.13
CA LEU A 125 3.83 2.72 -2.80
C LEU A 125 3.36 1.32 -3.16
N PHE A 126 4.23 0.59 -3.84
CA PHE A 126 4.00 -0.78 -4.27
C PHE A 126 5.33 -1.55 -4.32
N ARG A 127 5.25 -2.88 -4.38
CA ARG A 127 6.42 -3.76 -4.47
C ARG A 127 6.72 -4.09 -5.93
N GLU A 128 7.95 -4.51 -6.19
CA GLU A 128 8.37 -4.96 -7.52
C GLU A 128 7.40 -6.00 -8.12
N ARG A 129 6.95 -6.97 -7.32
CA ARG A 129 6.01 -8.00 -7.78
C ARG A 129 4.62 -7.48 -8.18
N THR A 130 4.20 -6.34 -7.62
CA THR A 130 2.91 -5.70 -7.93
C THR A 130 3.06 -4.55 -8.94
N CYS A 131 4.29 -4.23 -9.35
CA CYS A 131 4.63 -3.11 -10.22
C CYS A 131 3.84 -3.09 -11.52
N ALA A 132 3.76 -4.21 -12.25
CA ALA A 132 3.07 -4.25 -13.53
C ALA A 132 1.58 -3.88 -13.39
N PHE A 133 0.91 -4.41 -12.36
CA PHE A 133 -0.51 -4.16 -12.10
C PHE A 133 -0.76 -2.72 -11.66
N VAL A 134 0.06 -2.21 -10.75
CA VAL A 134 -0.05 -0.83 -10.26
C VAL A 134 0.25 0.16 -11.38
N LYS A 135 1.32 -0.07 -12.15
CA LYS A 135 1.66 0.76 -13.31
C LYS A 135 0.49 0.84 -14.29
N HIS A 136 -0.08 -0.30 -14.68
CA HIS A 136 -1.21 -0.32 -15.60
C HIS A 136 -2.42 0.44 -15.04
N HIS A 137 -2.74 0.24 -13.75
CA HIS A 137 -3.80 0.98 -13.07
C HIS A 137 -3.57 2.49 -13.06
N LEU A 138 -2.34 2.95 -12.80
CA LEU A 138 -2.01 4.38 -12.86
C LEU A 138 -2.10 4.92 -14.30
N GLU A 139 -1.66 4.14 -15.29
CA GLU A 139 -1.76 4.51 -16.71
C GLU A 139 -3.22 4.63 -17.17
N ASP A 140 -4.14 3.79 -16.68
CA ASP A 140 -5.58 3.87 -16.94
C ASP A 140 -6.20 5.21 -16.47
N PHE A 141 -5.58 5.87 -15.50
CA PHE A 141 -5.98 7.20 -15.01
C PHE A 141 -5.24 8.35 -15.70
N GLY A 142 -4.42 8.05 -16.71
CA GLY A 142 -3.70 9.03 -17.52
C GLY A 142 -2.32 9.41 -16.99
N TYR A 143 -1.77 8.71 -15.99
CA TYR A 143 -0.41 8.95 -15.54
C TYR A 143 0.61 8.30 -16.49
N GLN A 144 1.62 9.05 -16.92
CA GLN A 144 2.73 8.51 -17.70
C GLN A 144 3.85 8.02 -16.76
N ILE A 145 3.80 6.75 -16.38
CA ILE A 145 4.75 6.18 -15.42
C ILE A 145 6.06 5.81 -16.11
N ASN A 146 7.10 6.62 -15.90
CA ASN A 146 8.46 6.27 -16.27
C ASN A 146 9.14 5.50 -15.13
N LEU A 147 9.21 4.16 -15.24
CA LEU A 147 9.86 3.32 -14.23
C LEU A 147 11.35 3.64 -14.00
N LYS A 148 12.05 4.25 -14.97
CA LYS A 148 13.43 4.72 -14.79
C LYS A 148 13.52 5.99 -13.94
N ALA A 149 12.43 6.74 -13.84
CA ALA A 149 12.29 7.93 -13.01
C ALA A 149 11.55 7.65 -11.69
N CYS A 150 10.99 6.44 -11.50
CA CYS A 150 10.58 5.99 -10.18
C CYS A 150 11.80 5.97 -9.25
N ASN A 151 11.58 6.12 -7.95
CA ASN A 151 12.62 6.02 -6.93
C ASN A 151 12.71 4.57 -6.44
N PRO A 152 13.48 3.67 -7.07
CA PRO A 152 13.58 2.30 -6.60
C PRO A 152 14.23 2.28 -5.21
N ALA A 153 13.52 1.72 -4.24
CA ALA A 153 14.05 1.46 -2.91
C ALA A 153 14.51 -0.01 -2.84
N LYS A 154 15.74 -0.23 -2.38
CA LYS A 154 16.22 -1.58 -2.02
C LYS A 154 15.93 -1.81 -0.54
N LEU A 155 15.13 -2.82 -0.25
CA LEU A 155 14.92 -3.27 1.12
C LEU A 155 16.05 -4.24 1.51
N TYR A 156 16.75 -3.92 2.59
CA TYR A 156 17.66 -4.85 3.25
C TYR A 156 17.02 -5.33 4.54
N LEU A 157 16.93 -6.65 4.70
CA LEU A 157 16.46 -7.27 5.92
C LEU A 157 17.66 -7.75 6.73
N LEU A 158 17.76 -7.29 7.97
CA LEU A 158 18.68 -7.83 8.96
C LEU A 158 17.88 -8.44 10.10
N SER A 159 18.22 -9.68 10.49
CA SER A 159 17.52 -10.36 11.58
C SER A 159 17.76 -9.62 12.90
N LYS A 160 16.83 -9.69 13.85
CA LYS A 160 17.03 -9.08 15.19
C LYS A 160 18.28 -9.60 15.88
N SER A 161 18.60 -10.89 15.70
CA SER A 161 19.83 -11.49 16.22
C SER A 161 21.09 -10.92 15.58
N ASP A 162 21.07 -10.62 14.29
CA ASP A 162 22.22 -10.05 13.60
C ASP A 162 22.33 -8.53 13.84
N CYS A 163 21.21 -7.82 13.96
CA CYS A 163 21.20 -6.41 14.39
C CYS A 163 21.92 -6.24 15.74
N ARG A 164 21.74 -7.18 16.67
CA ARG A 164 22.40 -7.14 17.99
C ARG A 164 23.92 -7.37 17.92
N LYS A 165 24.41 -7.97 16.84
CA LYS A 165 25.86 -8.17 16.60
C LYS A 165 26.51 -6.97 15.91
N LEU A 166 25.73 -5.97 15.50
CA LEU A 166 26.29 -4.76 14.91
C LEU A 166 27.03 -3.98 16.00
N GLU A 167 28.34 -3.93 15.87
CA GLU A 167 29.18 -3.02 16.65
C GLU A 167 28.96 -1.60 16.13
N ILE A 168 28.62 -0.67 17.03
CA ILE A 168 28.66 0.76 16.72
C ILE A 168 30.14 1.13 16.69
N ARG A 169 30.70 1.29 15.49
CA ARG A 169 32.04 1.83 15.29
C ARG A 169 32.02 3.35 15.36
#